data_AF-A0A7X6AQG4-F1
#
_entry.id   AF-A0A7X6AQG4-F1
#
_cell.length_a   1.000
_cell.length_b   1.000
_cell.length_c   1.000
_cell.angle_alpha   90.00
_cell.angle_beta   90.00
_cell.angle_gamma   90.00
#
_symmetry.space_group_name_H-M   'P 1'
#
loop_
_entity.id
_entity.type
_entity.pdbx_description
1 polymer ?
#
loop_
_entity_poly.entity_id
_entity_poly.type
_entity_poly.pdbx_seq_one_letter_code
_entity_poly.pdbx_strand_id
1 'polypeptide(L)'
;MASVAALLSCAQPQAPPPPNILFVYVDDLGWRDLGVQGSEFYETPNVDRLAAQGVRFTNAYANAPNCAPSRAALMSGVYAPRTGIYTVGTASR
;
A
#
# COMPACT_ATOMS: atom_id res chain seq x y z
N MET A 1 22.05 52.43 -32.93
CA MET A 1 20.88 51.88 -32.23
C MET A 1 21.15 50.40 -31.99
N ALA A 2 21.66 50.03 -30.81
CA ALA A 2 21.92 48.64 -30.48
C ALA A 2 20.67 48.06 -29.80
N SER A 3 19.99 47.13 -30.47
CA SER A 3 18.87 46.39 -29.89
C SER A 3 19.39 45.37 -28.90
N VAL A 4 19.11 45.59 -27.61
CA VAL A 4 19.32 44.60 -26.56
C VAL A 4 18.14 43.64 -26.59
N ALA A 5 18.34 42.43 -27.12
CA ALA A 5 17.36 41.36 -27.04
C ALA A 5 17.45 40.72 -25.64
N ALA A 6 16.48 41.00 -24.78
CA ALA A 6 16.36 40.36 -23.48
C ALA A 6 15.89 38.91 -23.66
N LEU A 7 16.79 37.96 -23.42
CA LEU A 7 16.47 36.53 -23.34
C LEU A 7 15.72 36.28 -22.03
N LEU A 8 14.39 36.31 -22.07
CA LEU A 8 13.55 35.81 -20.98
C LEU A 8 13.63 34.29 -20.94
N SER A 9 14.51 33.77 -20.08
CA SER A 9 14.55 32.35 -19.75
C SER A 9 13.30 31.99 -18.94
N CYS A 10 12.40 31.20 -19.55
CA CYS A 10 11.27 30.60 -18.84
C CYS A 10 11.83 29.52 -17.90
N ALA A 11 11.93 29.82 -16.61
CA ALA A 11 12.26 28.81 -15.61
C ALA A 11 11.14 27.76 -15.57
N GLN A 12 11.42 26.53 -15.99
CA GLN A 12 10.47 25.44 -15.88
C GLN A 12 10.28 25.09 -14.39
N PRO A 13 9.05 25.00 -13.87
CA PRO A 13 8.81 24.55 -12.52
C PRO A 13 9.41 23.15 -12.34
N GLN A 14 10.35 23.02 -11.39
CA GLN A 14 10.87 21.72 -11.02
C GLN A 14 9.72 20.91 -10.42
N ALA A 15 9.46 19.73 -10.99
CA ALA A 15 8.48 18.81 -10.43
C ALA A 15 8.85 18.52 -8.96
N PRO A 16 7.87 18.49 -8.05
CA PRO A 16 8.14 18.10 -6.68
C PRO A 16 8.76 16.70 -6.64
N PRO A 17 9.65 16.43 -5.67
CA PRO A 17 10.22 15.10 -5.53
C PRO A 17 9.12 14.06 -5.31
N PRO A 18 9.31 12.81 -5.75
CA PRO A 18 8.35 11.75 -5.50
C PRO A 18 8.16 11.55 -3.98
N PRO A 19 6.95 11.17 -3.53
CA PRO A 19 6.70 10.93 -2.13
C PRO A 19 7.43 9.68 -1.63
N ASN A 20 7.71 9.63 -0.33
CA ASN A 20 8.12 8.39 0.33
C ASN A 20 6.90 7.47 0.48
N ILE A 21 7.06 6.18 0.15
CA ILE A 21 6.01 5.18 0.29
C ILE A 21 6.37 4.25 1.47
N LEU A 22 5.59 4.32 2.55
CA LEU A 22 5.65 3.37 3.65
C LEU A 22 4.52 2.35 3.51
N PHE A 23 4.87 1.10 3.27
CA PHE A 23 3.91 0.00 3.16
C PHE A 23 3.97 -0.89 4.40
N VAL A 24 2.90 -0.88 5.20
CA VAL A 24 2.76 -1.69 6.42
C VAL A 24 1.83 -2.86 6.13
N TYR A 25 2.34 -4.09 6.29
CA TYR A 25 1.60 -5.31 6.03
C TYR A 25 1.67 -6.24 7.24
N VAL A 26 0.50 -6.54 7.82
CA VAL A 26 0.36 -7.26 9.09
C VAL A 26 -0.08 -8.70 8.80
N ASP A 27 0.55 -9.68 9.46
CA ASP A 27 0.17 -11.08 9.34
C ASP A 27 -1.06 -11.39 10.19
N ASP A 28 -1.97 -12.20 9.66
CA ASP A 28 -3.16 -12.72 10.34
C ASP A 28 -4.05 -11.68 11.06
N LEU A 29 -4.05 -10.41 10.62
CA LEU A 29 -4.94 -9.38 11.16
C LEU A 29 -6.37 -9.59 10.65
N GLY A 30 -7.29 -9.93 11.55
CA GLY A 30 -8.70 -10.12 11.25
C GLY A 30 -9.38 -8.81 10.86
N TRP A 31 -10.34 -8.92 9.93
CA TRP A 31 -11.12 -7.77 9.45
C TRP A 31 -11.84 -7.00 10.57
N ARG A 32 -12.26 -7.67 11.65
CA ARG A 32 -12.97 -7.07 12.79
C ARG A 32 -12.08 -6.70 13.98
N ASP A 33 -10.76 -6.87 13.87
CA ASP A 33 -9.88 -6.72 15.04
C ASP A 33 -9.57 -5.26 15.37
N LEU A 34 -9.76 -4.34 14.43
CA LEU A 34 -9.49 -2.90 14.60
C LEU A 34 -10.70 -2.15 15.19
N GLY A 35 -10.44 -1.13 16.00
CA GLY A 35 -11.46 -0.22 16.53
C GLY A 35 -12.31 0.42 15.43
N VAL A 36 -11.68 0.86 14.32
CA VAL A 36 -12.43 1.39 13.15
C VAL A 36 -13.35 0.39 12.45
N GLN A 37 -13.20 -0.90 12.78
CA GLN A 37 -13.99 -1.99 12.23
C GLN A 37 -15.01 -2.53 13.25
N GLY A 38 -15.16 -1.85 14.40
CA GLY A 38 -16.12 -2.18 15.44
C GLY A 38 -15.58 -3.13 16.52
N SER A 39 -14.25 -3.31 16.61
CA SER A 39 -13.66 -4.00 17.76
C SER A 39 -13.88 -3.19 19.04
N GLU A 40 -14.47 -3.81 20.06
CA GLU A 40 -14.56 -3.25 21.41
C GLU A 40 -13.52 -3.88 22.37
N PHE A 41 -12.79 -4.90 21.89
CA PHE A 41 -11.83 -5.66 22.70
C PHE A 41 -10.39 -5.17 22.53
N TYR A 42 -9.98 -4.82 21.31
CA TYR A 42 -8.61 -4.39 21.01
C TYR A 42 -8.50 -2.86 20.89
N GLU A 43 -7.48 -2.28 21.52
CA GLU A 43 -7.19 -0.86 21.43
C GLU A 43 -6.24 -0.56 20.25
N THR A 44 -6.71 0.14 19.23
CA THR A 44 -5.92 0.45 18.01
C THR A 44 -5.82 1.95 17.68
N PRO A 45 -5.56 2.84 18.65
CA PRO A 45 -5.71 4.29 18.48
C PRO A 45 -4.84 4.89 17.37
N ASN A 46 -3.66 4.32 17.10
CA ASN A 46 -2.78 4.77 16.01
C ASN A 46 -3.33 4.43 14.62
N VAL A 47 -3.90 3.24 14.46
CA VAL A 47 -4.53 2.79 13.21
C VAL A 47 -5.83 3.54 13.01
N ASP A 48 -6.58 3.77 14.09
CA ASP A 48 -7.84 4.51 14.03
C ASP A 48 -7.64 5.96 13.59
N ARG A 49 -6.62 6.62 14.16
CA ARG A 49 -6.21 7.96 13.74
C ARG A 49 -5.76 7.99 12.28
N LEU A 50 -4.99 6.99 11.83
CA LEU A 50 -4.56 6.91 10.43
C LEU A 50 -5.75 6.78 9.47
N ALA A 51 -6.73 5.94 9.81
CA ALA A 51 -7.94 5.76 9.01
C ALA A 51 -8.80 7.03 8.95
N ALA A 52 -8.87 7.82 10.02
CA ALA A 52 -9.59 9.09 10.05
C ALA A 52 -8.93 10.20 9.22
N GLN A 53 -7.61 10.12 9.01
CA GLN A 53 -6.83 11.11 8.25
C GLN A 53 -6.67 10.74 6.76
N GLY A 54 -7.22 9.59 6.34
CA GLY A 54 -7.00 9.05 5.00
C GLY A 54 -8.23 8.38 4.41
N VAL A 55 -7.98 7.44 3.51
CA VAL A 55 -9.01 6.63 2.86
C VAL A 55 -8.99 5.24 3.45
N ARG A 56 -10.16 4.75 3.87
CA ARG A 56 -10.35 3.39 4.37
C ARG A 56 -11.14 2.56 3.36
N PHE A 57 -10.52 1.48 2.88
CA PHE A 57 -11.19 0.51 2.01
C PHE A 57 -11.92 -0.52 2.86
N THR A 58 -13.25 -0.53 2.78
CA THR A 58 -14.06 -1.45 3.59
C THR A 58 -14.28 -2.83 2.97
N ASN A 59 -13.83 -2.99 1.72
CA ASN A 59 -13.93 -4.21 0.94
C ASN A 59 -12.60 -4.49 0.25
N ALA A 60 -11.55 -4.74 1.05
CA ALA A 60 -10.21 -5.08 0.57
C ALA A 60 -9.93 -6.56 0.80
N TYR A 61 -9.81 -7.34 -0.28
CA TYR A 61 -9.60 -8.78 -0.21
C TYR A 61 -8.14 -9.16 -0.44
N ALA A 62 -7.61 -10.05 0.38
CA ALA A 62 -6.33 -10.68 0.12
C ALA A 62 -6.41 -11.56 -1.14
N ASN A 63 -5.32 -11.62 -1.91
CA ASN A 63 -5.27 -12.43 -3.14
C ASN A 63 -5.26 -13.94 -2.87
N ALA A 64 -4.94 -14.36 -1.65
CA ALA A 64 -4.97 -15.76 -1.21
C ALA A 64 -5.16 -15.82 0.33
N PRO A 65 -5.70 -16.93 0.86
CA PRO A 65 -5.93 -17.09 2.30
C PRO A 65 -4.68 -17.47 3.10
N ASN A 66 -3.54 -17.74 2.45
CA ASN A 66 -2.30 -18.17 3.10
C ASN A 66 -1.19 -17.12 2.93
N CYS A 67 -0.25 -17.06 3.90
CA CYS A 67 0.81 -16.05 3.96
C CYS A 67 1.67 -16.00 2.69
N ALA A 68 2.25 -17.13 2.27
CA ALA A 68 3.15 -17.21 1.12
C ALA A 68 2.49 -16.82 -0.22
N PRO A 69 1.35 -17.42 -0.64
CA PRO A 69 0.69 -17.02 -1.89
C PRO A 69 0.16 -15.58 -1.86
N SER A 70 -0.33 -15.09 -0.71
CA SER A 70 -0.82 -13.72 -0.58
C SER A 70 0.32 -12.69 -0.76
N ARG A 71 1.46 -12.92 -0.09
CA ARG A 71 2.66 -12.08 -0.22
C ARG A 71 3.26 -12.16 -1.62
N ALA A 72 3.27 -13.34 -2.24
CA ALA A 72 3.75 -13.50 -3.62
C ALA A 72 2.95 -12.65 -4.61
N ALA A 73 1.62 -12.68 -4.52
CA ALA A 73 0.74 -11.87 -5.37
C ALA A 73 0.94 -10.37 -5.14
N LEU A 74 1.06 -9.96 -3.87
CA LEU A 74 1.30 -8.57 -3.47
C LEU A 74 2.62 -8.02 -4.01
N MET A 75 3.72 -8.77 -3.91
CA MET A 75 5.06 -8.31 -4.35
C MET A 75 5.20 -8.30 -5.87
N SER A 76 4.53 -9.21 -6.57
CA SER A 76 4.62 -9.34 -8.03
C SER A 76 3.59 -8.49 -8.78
N GLY A 77 2.51 -8.06 -8.12
CA GLY A 77 1.40 -7.37 -8.76
C GLY A 77 0.57 -8.26 -9.69
N VAL A 78 0.72 -9.59 -9.62
CA VAL A 78 -0.07 -10.54 -10.41
C VAL A 78 -0.98 -11.39 -9.54
N TYR A 79 -2.03 -11.93 -10.16
CA TYR A 79 -2.99 -12.82 -9.50
C TYR A 79 -2.29 -14.07 -8.94
N ALA A 80 -2.67 -14.52 -7.73
CA ALA A 80 -1.93 -15.54 -6.97
C ALA A 80 -1.56 -16.82 -7.75
N PRO A 81 -2.45 -17.45 -8.54
CA PRO A 81 -2.09 -18.61 -9.36
C PRO A 81 -0.98 -18.36 -10.39
N ARG A 82 -0.77 -17.12 -10.84
CA ARG A 82 0.32 -16.76 -11.78
C ARG A 82 1.70 -16.71 -11.11
N THR A 83 1.74 -16.71 -9.78
CA THR A 83 3.00 -16.66 -9.02
C THR A 83 3.69 -18.01 -8.90
N GLY A 84 2.97 -19.12 -9.11
CA GLY A 84 3.47 -20.48 -8.87
C GLY A 84 3.65 -20.85 -7.39
N ILE A 85 3.30 -19.95 -6.46
CA ILE A 85 3.34 -20.17 -5.02
C ILE A 85 1.91 -20.44 -4.56
N TYR A 86 1.63 -21.66 -4.11
CA TYR A 86 0.27 -22.10 -3.77
C TYR A 86 0.05 -22.41 -2.29
N THR A 87 1.11 -22.76 -1.56
CA THR A 87 1.03 -23.19 -0.17
C THR A 87 2.16 -22.56 0.65
N VAL A 88 2.08 -22.71 1.98
CA VAL A 88 3.16 -22.32 2.87
C VAL A 88 4.13 -23.50 2.97
N GLY A 89 5.25 -23.41 2.26
CA GLY A 89 6.27 -24.48 2.20
C GLY A 89 6.15 -25.38 0.97
N THR A 90 6.78 -26.56 1.02
CA THR A 90 6.73 -27.54 -0.06
C THR A 90 5.53 -28.47 0.10
N ALA A 91 4.92 -28.85 -1.02
CA ALA A 91 3.82 -29.82 -1.05
C ALA A 91 4.23 -31.24 -0.61
N SER A 92 5.52 -31.47 -0.37
CA SER A 92 6.10 -32.73 0.09
C SER A 92 6.05 -32.90 1.61
N ARG A 93 5.19 -32.16 2.31
CA ARG A 93 4.98 -32.27 3.75
C ARG A 93 3.75 -33.09 4.05
#